data_AF-A0A353FGQ8-F1
#
_entry.id   AF-A0A353FGQ8-F1
#
_cell.length_a   1.000
_cell.length_b   1.000
_cell.length_c   1.000
_cell.angle_alpha   90.00
_cell.angle_beta   90.00
_cell.angle_gamma   90.00
#
_symmetry.space_group_name_H-M   'P 1'
#
loop_
_entity.id
_entity.type
_entity.pdbx_description
1 polymer ?
#
loop_
_entity_poly.entity_id
_entity_poly.type
_entity_poly.pdbx_seq_one_letter_code
_entity_poly.pdbx_strand_id
1 'polypeptide(L)'
;MKKLLLILLTAWCLGAHAQNEPNTMENQKPYTILILMNATPQWLALSRDERSAFVEKKLTPIFARVGQTVNIQMFDSEYFHAGVSDFMIVNTSHIDDYQLMMELLRDTEVYNAPYFEIKDIILGQENRFEDFNERFKREKE
;
A
#
# COMPACT_ATOMS: atom_id res chain seq x y z
N MET A 1 20.96 -41.20 -57.12
CA MET A 1 20.20 -42.32 -56.51
C MET A 1 19.87 -41.89 -55.08
N LYS A 2 18.73 -41.22 -54.85
CA LYS A 2 17.52 -41.79 -54.22
C LYS A 2 17.82 -42.65 -52.98
N LYS A 3 17.51 -42.09 -51.79
CA LYS A 3 16.83 -42.66 -50.60
C LYS A 3 17.43 -42.03 -49.33
N LEU A 4 16.74 -41.72 -48.25
CA LEU A 4 15.34 -41.48 -47.89
C LEU A 4 15.43 -41.03 -46.42
N LEU A 5 14.85 -39.87 -46.10
CA LEU A 5 14.30 -39.38 -44.82
C LEU A 5 14.66 -40.11 -43.50
N LEU A 6 15.13 -39.36 -42.49
CA LEU A 6 14.62 -39.52 -41.12
C LEU A 6 14.60 -38.18 -40.38
N ILE A 7 13.38 -37.77 -40.04
CA ILE A 7 13.04 -36.66 -39.14
C ILE A 7 13.21 -37.17 -37.71
N LEU A 8 13.89 -36.43 -36.84
CA LEU A 8 13.62 -36.52 -35.40
C LEU A 8 13.59 -35.12 -34.78
N LEU A 9 12.39 -34.72 -34.40
CA LEU A 9 12.10 -33.67 -33.42
C LEU A 9 12.81 -33.99 -32.11
N THR A 10 13.42 -32.98 -31.49
CA THR A 10 13.15 -32.67 -30.08
C THR A 10 13.39 -31.19 -29.87
N ALA A 11 12.34 -30.39 -30.03
CA ALA A 11 12.22 -29.12 -29.34
C ALA A 11 12.21 -29.44 -27.84
N TRP A 12 13.31 -29.19 -27.14
CA TRP A 12 13.27 -29.12 -25.69
C TRP A 12 12.58 -27.83 -25.31
N CYS A 13 11.26 -27.93 -25.19
CA CYS A 13 10.48 -27.09 -24.30
C CYS A 13 11.16 -27.16 -22.92
N LEU A 14 12.00 -26.18 -22.60
CA LEU A 14 12.15 -25.75 -21.21
C LEU A 14 10.82 -25.10 -20.85
N GLY A 15 9.85 -25.95 -20.51
CA GLY A 15 8.84 -25.58 -19.54
C GLY A 15 9.62 -25.20 -18.29
N ALA A 16 9.91 -23.91 -18.14
CA ALA A 16 10.12 -23.35 -16.83
C ALA A 16 8.86 -23.75 -16.06
N HIS A 17 9.05 -24.66 -15.11
CA HIS A 17 8.05 -25.03 -14.14
C HIS A 17 7.49 -23.73 -13.57
N ALA A 18 6.33 -23.30 -14.08
CA ALA A 18 5.36 -22.63 -13.25
C ALA A 18 5.04 -23.67 -12.18
N GLN A 19 5.83 -23.65 -11.10
CA GLN A 19 5.38 -24.21 -9.85
C GLN A 19 4.04 -23.54 -9.62
N ASN A 20 2.96 -24.31 -9.77
CA ASN A 20 1.69 -23.95 -9.19
C ASN A 20 1.97 -23.87 -7.69
N GLU A 21 2.43 -22.71 -7.23
CA GLU A 21 2.41 -22.42 -5.80
C GLU A 21 0.96 -22.63 -5.37
N PRO A 22 0.71 -23.51 -4.40
CA PRO A 22 -0.63 -23.64 -3.85
C PRO A 22 -1.05 -22.24 -3.42
N ASN A 23 -2.19 -21.79 -3.96
CA ASN A 23 -2.76 -20.46 -3.78
C ASN A 23 -2.49 -19.95 -2.34
N THR A 24 -1.45 -19.14 -2.17
CA THR A 24 -0.88 -18.70 -0.87
C THR A 24 -1.75 -17.66 -0.17
N MET A 25 -3.02 -17.55 -0.58
CA MET A 25 -4.05 -16.73 0.05
C MET A 25 -4.58 -17.31 1.36
N GLU A 26 -3.92 -18.30 1.95
CA GLU A 26 -4.24 -18.77 3.29
C GLU A 26 -3.64 -17.78 4.31
N ASN A 27 -4.48 -16.82 4.71
CA ASN A 27 -4.28 -15.93 5.87
C ASN A 27 -3.17 -14.87 5.73
N GLN A 28 -3.24 -14.03 4.69
CA GLN A 28 -2.39 -12.83 4.63
C GLN A 28 -2.85 -11.82 5.70
N LYS A 29 -2.05 -11.68 6.77
CA LYS A 29 -2.25 -10.64 7.78
C LYS A 29 -2.34 -9.25 7.13
N PRO A 30 -3.26 -8.38 7.58
CA PRO A 30 -3.39 -7.04 7.03
C PRO A 30 -2.10 -6.24 7.24
N TYR A 31 -1.82 -5.36 6.29
CA TYR A 31 -0.81 -4.32 6.44
C TYR A 31 -1.33 -3.25 7.41
N THR A 32 -0.44 -2.78 8.27
CA THR A 32 -0.59 -1.56 9.04
C THR A 32 0.45 -0.56 8.53
N ILE A 33 -0.02 0.60 8.09
CA ILE A 33 0.80 1.61 7.44
C ILE A 33 0.64 2.91 8.22
N LEU A 34 1.73 3.38 8.80
CA LEU A 34 1.82 4.68 9.47
C LEU A 34 2.37 5.70 8.49
N ILE A 35 1.62 6.77 8.24
CA ILE A 35 2.06 7.89 7.40
C ILE A 35 2.19 9.11 8.28
N LEU A 36 3.40 9.67 8.32
CA LEU A 36 3.73 10.86 9.09
C LEU A 36 3.69 12.08 8.17
N MET A 37 3.08 13.17 8.62
CA MET A 37 2.83 14.34 7.79
C MET A 37 3.09 15.63 8.54
N ASN A 38 3.47 16.67 7.79
CA ASN A 38 3.48 18.05 8.28
C ASN A 38 2.58 18.93 7.42
N ALA A 39 1.64 19.62 8.04
CA ALA A 39 0.91 20.73 7.43
C ALA A 39 1.89 21.82 6.98
N THR A 40 1.79 22.24 5.73
CA THR A 40 2.66 23.28 5.17
C THR A 40 2.09 24.68 5.41
N PRO A 41 2.88 25.76 5.23
CA PRO A 41 2.36 27.12 5.28
C PRO A 41 1.19 27.37 4.31
N GLN A 42 1.14 26.68 3.16
CA GLN A 42 0.05 26.79 2.20
C GLN A 42 -1.27 26.29 2.77
N TRP A 43 -1.25 25.16 3.49
CA TRP A 43 -2.43 24.66 4.20
C TRP A 43 -2.85 25.59 5.34
N LEU A 44 -1.88 26.07 6.10
CA LEU A 44 -2.13 26.92 7.26
C LEU A 44 -2.61 28.34 6.89
N ALA A 45 -2.33 28.78 5.67
CA ALA A 45 -2.84 30.03 5.13
C ALA A 45 -4.35 29.97 4.81
N LEU A 46 -4.92 28.77 4.62
CA LEU A 46 -6.34 28.58 4.37
C LEU A 46 -7.17 28.86 5.63
N SER A 47 -8.31 29.51 5.42
CA SER A 47 -9.36 29.60 6.42
C SER A 47 -9.91 28.20 6.78
N ARG A 48 -10.61 28.11 7.91
CA ARG A 48 -11.24 26.85 8.34
C ARG A 48 -12.30 26.36 7.34
N ASP A 49 -13.01 27.29 6.70
CA ASP A 49 -14.05 26.96 5.72
C ASP A 49 -13.43 26.44 4.41
N GLU A 50 -12.32 27.03 3.96
CA GLU A 50 -11.58 26.53 2.79
C GLU A 50 -11.01 25.13 3.03
N ARG A 51 -10.46 24.88 4.23
CA ARG A 51 -9.98 23.54 4.61
C ARG A 51 -11.13 22.53 4.64
N SER A 52 -12.26 22.89 5.27
CA SER A 52 -13.44 22.01 5.33
C SER A 52 -13.97 21.70 3.93
N ALA A 53 -14.08 22.70 3.06
CA ALA A 53 -14.53 22.53 1.69
C ALA A 53 -13.56 21.68 0.86
N PHE A 54 -12.24 21.82 1.08
CA PHE A 54 -11.24 20.98 0.44
C PHE A 54 -11.41 19.51 0.86
N VAL A 55 -11.49 19.23 2.17
CA VAL A 55 -11.69 17.86 2.67
C VAL A 55 -12.96 17.25 2.07
N GLU A 56 -14.09 17.96 2.15
CA GLU A 56 -15.38 17.47 1.66
C GLU A 56 -15.36 17.18 0.16
N LYS A 57 -14.82 18.09 -0.64
CA LYS A 57 -14.91 18.02 -2.12
C LYS A 57 -13.81 17.18 -2.75
N LYS A 58 -12.64 17.05 -2.11
CA LYS A 58 -11.45 16.41 -2.69
C LYS A 58 -11.07 15.12 -1.98
N LEU A 59 -11.03 15.13 -0.64
CA LEU A 59 -10.53 13.97 0.12
C LEU A 59 -11.62 12.93 0.41
N THR A 60 -12.81 13.37 0.85
CA THR A 60 -13.91 12.45 1.18
C THR A 60 -14.27 11.50 0.02
N PRO A 61 -14.34 11.94 -1.26
CA PRO A 61 -14.60 11.02 -2.38
C PRO A 61 -13.50 9.97 -2.58
N ILE A 62 -12.24 10.32 -2.32
CA ILE A 62 -11.10 9.39 -2.42
C ILE A 62 -11.23 8.32 -1.34
N PHE A 63 -11.44 8.74 -0.08
CA PHE A 63 -11.59 7.78 1.03
C PHE A 63 -12.83 6.90 0.88
N ALA A 64 -13.95 7.45 0.40
CA ALA A 64 -15.15 6.67 0.11
C ALA A 64 -14.90 5.60 -0.97
N ARG A 65 -14.08 5.90 -1.98
CA ARG A 65 -13.75 4.98 -3.07
C ARG A 65 -12.99 3.74 -2.60
N VAL A 66 -12.08 3.90 -1.64
CA VAL A 66 -11.26 2.78 -1.11
C VAL A 66 -11.78 2.24 0.23
N GLY A 67 -12.79 2.87 0.82
CA GLY A 67 -13.23 2.63 2.20
C GLY A 67 -13.84 1.25 2.49
N GLN A 68 -14.07 0.42 1.47
CA GLN A 68 -14.50 -0.97 1.67
C GLN A 68 -13.34 -1.88 2.11
N THR A 69 -12.10 -1.53 1.74
CA THR A 69 -10.91 -2.38 1.91
C THR A 69 -9.79 -1.67 2.67
N VAL A 70 -9.84 -0.33 2.75
CA VAL A 70 -8.84 0.51 3.41
C VAL A 70 -9.48 1.23 4.59
N ASN A 71 -9.06 0.88 5.81
CA ASN A 71 -9.44 1.56 7.04
C ASN A 71 -8.41 2.65 7.35
N ILE A 72 -8.87 3.87 7.60
CA ILE A 72 -8.02 5.05 7.83
C ILE A 72 -8.40 5.69 9.15
N GLN A 73 -7.41 5.94 10.00
CA GLN A 73 -7.54 6.70 11.24
C GLN A 73 -6.57 7.89 11.18
N MET A 74 -7.07 9.10 11.42
CA MET A 74 -6.28 10.34 11.40
C MET A 74 -6.11 10.89 12.81
N PHE A 75 -4.95 11.47 13.08
CA PHE A 75 -4.58 11.97 14.39
C PHE A 75 -3.79 13.28 14.28
N ASP A 76 -4.15 14.21 15.16
CA ASP A 76 -3.44 15.47 15.39
C ASP A 76 -2.24 15.23 16.32
N SER A 77 -1.09 15.80 15.99
CA SER A 77 0.18 15.65 16.73
C SER A 77 0.93 16.97 16.93
N GLU A 78 0.45 18.07 16.35
CA GLU A 78 1.15 19.35 16.23
C GLU A 78 1.47 20.06 17.55
N TYR A 79 0.74 19.72 18.62
CA TYR A 79 1.03 20.19 19.98
C TYR A 79 1.71 19.14 20.87
N PHE A 80 1.98 17.94 20.35
CA PHE A 80 2.65 16.85 21.06
C PHE A 80 4.04 16.52 20.51
N HIS A 81 4.29 16.75 19.22
CA HIS A 81 5.55 16.41 18.56
C HIS A 81 6.00 17.51 17.60
N ALA A 82 7.25 17.97 17.75
CA ALA A 82 7.75 19.11 16.98
C ALA A 82 8.04 18.79 15.49
N GLY A 83 8.23 17.51 15.15
CA GLY A 83 8.62 17.08 13.79
C GLY A 83 7.50 16.50 12.94
N VAL A 84 6.31 16.29 13.53
CA VAL A 84 5.15 15.64 12.90
C VAL A 84 3.91 16.37 13.41
N SER A 85 3.17 17.03 12.53
CA SER A 85 1.93 17.72 12.90
C SER A 85 0.73 16.79 12.83
N ASP A 86 0.75 15.82 11.92
CA ASP A 86 -0.37 14.92 11.68
C ASP A 86 0.17 13.53 11.37
N PHE A 87 -0.57 12.49 11.74
CA PHE A 87 -0.29 11.15 11.24
C PHE A 87 -1.59 10.41 10.92
N MET A 88 -1.50 9.47 9.98
CA MET A 88 -2.57 8.52 9.74
C MET A 88 -2.08 7.10 9.90
N ILE A 89 -2.94 6.26 10.48
CA ILE A 89 -2.79 4.81 10.53
C ILE A 89 -3.77 4.23 9.52
N VAL A 90 -3.24 3.45 8.59
CA VAL A 90 -4.02 2.77 7.55
C VAL A 90 -3.91 1.27 7.76
N ASN A 91 -5.04 0.56 7.76
CA ASN A 91 -5.08 -0.89 7.83
C ASN A 91 -5.79 -1.48 6.61
N THR A 92 -5.15 -2.43 5.93
CA THR A 92 -5.72 -3.09 4.75
C THR A 92 -5.07 -4.44 4.43
N SER A 93 -5.85 -5.38 3.89
CA SER A 93 -5.30 -6.57 3.20
C SER A 93 -5.18 -6.38 1.68
N HIS A 94 -5.61 -5.23 1.14
CA HIS A 94 -5.67 -4.91 -0.28
C HIS A 94 -4.67 -3.80 -0.60
N ILE A 95 -3.41 -4.16 -0.80
CA ILE A 95 -2.33 -3.18 -0.99
C ILE A 95 -2.54 -2.31 -2.23
N ASP A 96 -3.20 -2.83 -3.26
CA ASP A 96 -3.52 -2.08 -4.49
C ASP A 96 -4.52 -0.95 -4.23
N ASP A 97 -5.47 -1.13 -3.32
CA ASP A 97 -6.42 -0.07 -2.94
C ASP A 97 -5.74 1.01 -2.09
N TYR A 98 -4.76 0.63 -1.25
CA TYR A 98 -3.87 1.60 -0.60
C TYR A 98 -3.04 2.37 -1.63
N GLN A 99 -2.45 1.69 -2.62
CA GLN A 99 -1.71 2.35 -3.70
C GLN A 99 -2.61 3.33 -4.47
N LEU A 100 -3.82 2.91 -4.82
CA LEU A 100 -4.82 3.77 -5.47
C LEU A 100 -5.14 5.01 -4.63
N MET A 101 -5.34 4.85 -3.32
CA MET A 101 -5.55 5.99 -2.42
C MET A 101 -4.38 6.97 -2.51
N MET A 102 -3.14 6.49 -2.44
CA MET A 102 -1.94 7.35 -2.48
C MET A 102 -1.79 8.06 -3.83
N GLU A 103 -2.03 7.38 -4.96
CA GLU A 103 -2.02 8.00 -6.28
C GLU A 103 -3.10 9.08 -6.41
N LEU A 104 -4.32 8.81 -5.95
CA LEU A 104 -5.40 9.80 -5.96
C LEU A 104 -5.10 11.01 -5.07
N LEU A 105 -4.45 10.80 -3.92
CA LEU A 105 -4.01 11.91 -3.06
C LEU A 105 -2.92 12.76 -3.75
N ARG A 106 -2.02 12.13 -4.51
CA ARG A 106 -0.96 12.82 -5.29
C ARG A 106 -1.53 13.74 -6.36
N ASP A 107 -2.71 13.41 -6.90
CA ASP A 107 -3.43 14.24 -7.87
C ASP A 107 -4.14 15.46 -7.24
N THR A 108 -4.13 15.58 -5.90
CA THR A 108 -4.73 16.72 -5.18
C THR A 108 -3.69 17.72 -4.67
N GLU A 109 -4.19 18.83 -4.16
CA GLU A 109 -3.44 19.86 -3.46
C GLU A 109 -2.70 19.33 -2.20
N VAL A 110 -3.00 18.12 -1.71
CA VAL A 110 -2.18 17.44 -0.69
C VAL A 110 -0.71 17.39 -1.13
N TYR A 111 -0.44 17.05 -2.39
CA TYR A 111 0.93 16.97 -2.94
C TYR A 111 1.25 18.07 -3.96
N ASN A 112 0.31 18.42 -4.85
CA ASN A 112 0.61 19.28 -6.00
C ASN A 112 0.68 20.79 -5.65
N ALA A 113 0.01 21.20 -4.59
CA ALA A 113 0.11 22.54 -4.00
C ALA A 113 0.46 22.38 -2.51
N PRO A 114 1.54 21.64 -2.22
CA PRO A 114 1.62 20.64 -1.17
C PRO A 114 1.08 21.17 0.15
N TYR A 115 -0.19 20.90 0.44
CA TYR A 115 -0.82 21.23 1.72
C TYR A 115 -0.21 20.41 2.87
N PHE A 116 0.32 19.23 2.55
CA PHE A 116 1.05 18.41 3.48
C PHE A 116 2.38 17.94 2.88
N GLU A 117 3.40 17.89 3.71
CA GLU A 117 4.66 17.21 3.45
C GLU A 117 4.58 15.82 4.07
N ILE A 118 4.75 14.75 3.28
CA ILE A 118 4.91 13.40 3.83
C ILE A 118 6.32 13.26 4.39
N LYS A 119 6.42 13.01 5.70
CA LYS A 119 7.69 12.85 6.42
C LYS A 119 8.20 11.41 6.35
N ASP A 120 7.31 10.43 6.45
CA ASP A 120 7.65 9.02 6.36
C ASP A 120 6.41 8.16 6.06
N ILE A 121 6.65 6.96 5.53
CA ILE A 121 5.64 5.90 5.35
C ILE A 121 6.25 4.61 5.89
N ILE A 122 5.73 4.15 7.03
CA ILE A 122 6.21 2.95 7.73
C ILE A 122 5.16 1.85 7.56
N LEU A 123 5.47 0.83 6.78
CA LEU A 123 4.60 -0.33 6.56
C LEU A 123 5.09 -1.52 7.38
N GLY A 124 4.14 -2.18 8.05
CA GLY A 124 4.36 -3.42 8.78
C GLY A 124 3.16 -4.35 8.71
N GLN A 125 3.31 -5.53 9.29
CA GLN A 125 2.22 -6.49 9.49
C GLN A 125 2.34 -7.04 10.91
N GLU A 126 1.22 -7.16 11.59
CA GLU A 126 1.17 -7.54 13.00
C GLU A 126 1.79 -8.93 13.23
N ASN A 127 2.72 -9.03 14.18
CA ASN A 127 3.31 -10.29 14.64
C ASN A 127 3.80 -11.24 13.53
N ARG A 128 4.35 -10.73 12.41
CA ARG A 128 4.84 -11.58 11.30
C ARG A 128 5.96 -12.56 11.67
N PHE A 129 6.68 -12.30 12.76
CA PHE A 129 7.71 -13.21 13.26
C PHE A 129 7.11 -14.55 13.72
N GLU A 130 5.84 -14.60 14.13
CA GLU A 130 5.16 -15.83 14.53
C GLU A 130 4.99 -16.78 13.34
N ASP A 131 4.51 -16.26 12.21
CA ASP A 131 4.36 -17.01 10.95
C ASP A 131 5.70 -17.61 10.51
N PHE A 132 6.77 -16.82 10.63
CA PHE A 132 8.13 -17.28 10.36
C PHE A 132 8.54 -18.41 11.30
N ASN A 133 8.31 -18.27 12.60
CA ASN A 133 8.65 -19.28 13.61
C ASN A 133 7.90 -20.59 13.38
N GLU A 134 6.64 -20.54 13.00
CA GLU A 134 5.85 -21.73 12.67
C GLU A 134 6.37 -22.43 11.41
N ARG A 135 6.67 -21.67 10.35
CA ARG A 135 7.29 -22.22 9.14
C ARG A 135 8.64 -22.89 9.46
N PHE A 136 9.46 -22.21 10.26
CA PHE A 136 10.77 -22.71 10.65
C PHE A 136 10.71 -23.97 11.51
N LYS A 137 9.67 -24.15 12.33
CA LYS A 137 9.44 -25.42 13.06
C LYS A 137 9.11 -26.57 12.11
N ARG A 138 8.21 -26.34 11.14
CA ARG A 138 7.81 -27.36 10.14
C ARG A 138 8.97 -27.83 9.27
N GLU A 139 9.93 -26.97 8.97
CA GLU A 139 11.13 -27.33 8.18
C GLU A 139 12.10 -28.25 8.93
N LYS A 140 11.97 -28.38 10.26
CA LYS A 140 12.85 -29.22 11.10
C LYS A 140 12.28 -30.59 11.44
N GLU A 141 11.01 -30.83 11.13
CA GLU A 141 10.30 -32.11 11.31
C GLU A 141 10.41 -32.96 10.05
#